data_AF-A0A0R2QY83-F1
#
_entry.id   AF-A0A0R2QY83-F1
#
_cell.length_a   1.000
_cell.length_b   1.000
_cell.length_c   1.000
_cell.angle_alpha   90.00
_cell.angle_beta   90.00
_cell.angle_gamma   90.00
#
_symmetry.space_group_name_H-M   'P 1'
#
loop_
_entity.id
_entity.type
_entity.pdbx_description
1 polymer ?
#
loop_
_entity_poly.entity_id
_entity_poly.type
_entity_poly.pdbx_seq_one_letter_code
_entity_poly.pdbx_strand_id
1 'polypeptide(L)'
;MLRGISPEETKKNLEGIINIAQTKDIKVMIAGMIAPSSHGADYKKAFDEIYPTISKEYNIPLIPFLLEGVALKPEYNLSDGMHPNKEGTLIISKTLEKNIKEYFN
;
A
#
# COMPACT_ATOMS: atom_id res chain seq x y z
N MET A 1 -10.45 -8.28 1.22
CA MET A 1 -9.82 -9.11 2.29
C MET A 1 -8.51 -9.69 1.75
N LEU A 2 -7.46 -9.76 2.58
CA LEU A 2 -6.22 -10.43 2.19
C LEU A 2 -6.50 -11.93 2.00
N ARG A 3 -5.87 -12.53 0.99
CA ARG A 3 -6.15 -13.92 0.57
C ARG A 3 -5.36 -14.97 1.37
N GLY A 4 -4.69 -14.57 2.45
CA GLY A 4 -3.82 -15.45 3.23
C GLY A 4 -2.52 -15.87 2.54
N ILE A 5 -2.15 -15.21 1.44
CA ILE A 5 -0.84 -15.38 0.80
C ILE A 5 0.24 -14.99 1.81
N SER A 6 1.35 -15.73 1.86
CA SER A 6 2.40 -15.45 2.85
C SER A 6 2.98 -14.04 2.63
N PRO A 7 3.34 -13.32 3.71
CA PRO A 7 4.01 -12.02 3.59
C PRO A 7 5.32 -12.11 2.80
N GLU A 8 6.08 -13.20 2.95
CA GLU A 8 7.31 -13.44 2.19
C GLU A 8 7.06 -13.54 0.68
N GLU A 9 6.06 -14.30 0.25
CA GLU A 9 5.69 -14.41 -1.17
C GLU A 9 5.19 -13.07 -1.71
N THR A 10 4.42 -12.34 -0.91
CA THR A 10 3.98 -10.98 -1.25
C THR A 10 5.17 -10.04 -1.46
N LYS A 11 6.14 -10.05 -0.52
CA LYS A 11 7.37 -9.26 -0.64
C LYS A 11 8.13 -9.61 -1.92
N LYS A 12 8.41 -10.90 -2.13
CA LYS A 12 9.13 -11.40 -3.31
C LYS A 12 8.46 -10.98 -4.63
N ASN A 13 7.13 -11.02 -4.70
CA ASN A 13 6.39 -10.62 -5.90
C ASN A 13 6.51 -9.11 -6.15
N LEU A 14 6.40 -8.28 -5.11
CA LEU A 14 6.56 -6.83 -5.21
C LEU A 14 7.99 -6.46 -5.63
N GLU A 15 9.00 -7.09 -5.03
CA GLU A 15 10.41 -6.95 -5.41
C GLU A 15 10.63 -7.28 -6.89
N GLY A 16 10.04 -8.37 -7.40
CA GLY A 16 10.10 -8.72 -8.82
C GLY A 16 9.51 -7.66 -9.73
N ILE A 17 8.35 -7.11 -9.38
CA ILE A 17 7.69 -6.03 -10.14
C ILE A 17 8.57 -4.77 -10.17
N ILE A 18 9.13 -4.38 -9.02
CA ILE A 18 9.99 -3.19 -8.89
C ILE A 18 11.25 -3.34 -9.72
N ASN A 19 11.92 -4.50 -9.65
CA ASN A 19 13.12 -4.78 -10.45
C ASN A 19 12.84 -4.67 -11.96
N ILE A 20 11.73 -5.24 -12.44
CA ILE A 20 11.35 -5.16 -13.86
C ILE A 20 11.08 -3.70 -14.28
N ALA A 21 10.48 -2.88 -13.42
CA ALA A 21 10.23 -1.47 -13.71
C ALA A 21 11.53 -0.65 -13.74
N GLN A 22 12.40 -0.82 -12.73
CA GLN A 22 13.67 -0.08 -12.64
C GLN A 22 14.65 -0.44 -13.76
N THR A 23 14.71 -1.70 -14.19
CA THR A 23 15.52 -2.12 -15.36
C THR A 23 15.07 -1.48 -16.68
N LYS A 24 13.88 -0.88 -16.72
CA LYS A 24 13.33 -0.13 -17.86
C LYS A 24 13.32 1.39 -17.62
N ASP A 25 14.08 1.86 -16.63
CA ASP A 25 14.18 3.27 -16.24
C ASP A 25 12.82 3.90 -15.84
N ILE A 26 11.87 3.08 -15.37
CA ILE A 26 10.57 3.57 -14.91
C ILE A 26 10.69 3.99 -13.45
N LYS A 27 10.30 5.23 -13.14
CA LYS A 27 10.20 5.71 -11.75
C LYS A 27 9.11 4.94 -11.01
N VAL A 28 9.43 4.44 -9.82
CA VAL A 28 8.51 3.65 -9.00
C VAL A 28 8.28 4.34 -7.66
N MET A 29 7.04 4.32 -7.20
CA MET A 29 6.63 4.63 -5.83
C MET A 29 5.80 3.46 -5.32
N ILE A 30 5.96 3.08 -4.06
CA ILE A 30 5.17 2.01 -3.45
C ILE A 30 4.12 2.57 -2.48
N ALA A 31 2.89 2.10 -2.62
CA ALA A 31 1.80 2.43 -1.71
C ALA A 31 1.63 1.33 -0.67
N GLY A 32 1.77 1.70 0.60
CA GLY A 32 1.69 0.82 1.75
C GLY A 32 0.27 0.35 2.05
N MET A 33 0.18 -0.88 2.52
CA MET A 33 -1.05 -1.49 3.03
C MET A 33 -0.81 -2.08 4.41
N ILE A 34 -1.88 -2.18 5.17
CA ILE A 34 -1.86 -2.71 6.53
C ILE A 34 -2.75 -3.96 6.56
N ALA A 35 -2.24 -5.05 7.11
CA ALA A 35 -3.02 -6.27 7.29
C ALA A 35 -4.04 -6.12 8.45
N PRO A 36 -5.24 -6.70 8.31
CA PRO A 36 -6.22 -6.73 9.39
C PRO A 36 -5.76 -7.71 10.48
N SER A 37 -6.10 -7.41 11.74
CA SER A 37 -5.73 -8.24 12.90
C SER A 37 -6.31 -9.66 12.86
N SER A 38 -7.31 -9.92 12.01
CA SER A 38 -7.94 -11.23 11.82
C SER A 38 -7.00 -12.32 11.31
N HIS A 39 -5.85 -11.98 10.72
CA HIS A 39 -4.84 -12.95 10.28
C HIS A 39 -3.79 -13.29 11.37
N GLY A 40 -3.93 -12.73 12.58
CA GLY A 40 -2.99 -12.92 13.68
C GLY A 40 -1.86 -11.89 13.70
N ALA A 41 -1.26 -11.71 14.88
CA ALA A 41 -0.28 -10.66 15.13
C ALA A 41 1.01 -10.84 14.30
N ASP A 42 1.49 -12.08 14.15
CA ASP A 42 2.71 -12.38 13.40
C ASP A 42 2.55 -12.10 11.91
N TYR A 43 1.43 -12.54 11.31
CA TYR A 43 1.12 -12.25 9.92
C TYR A 43 1.03 -10.74 9.70
N LYS A 44 0.31 -10.04 10.59
CA LYS A 44 0.13 -8.60 10.51
C LYS A 44 1.47 -7.87 10.56
N LYS A 45 2.30 -8.19 11.55
CA LYS A 45 3.62 -7.59 11.71
C LYS A 45 4.47 -7.81 10.45
N ALA A 46 4.58 -9.06 10.00
CA ALA A 46 5.38 -9.40 8.82
C ALA A 46 4.86 -8.73 7.54
N PHE A 47 3.54 -8.63 7.37
CA PHE A 47 2.92 -7.96 6.21
C PHE A 47 3.14 -6.44 6.23
N ASP A 48 2.90 -5.80 7.37
CA ASP A 48 3.04 -4.35 7.52
C ASP A 48 4.51 -3.91 7.32
N GLU A 49 5.49 -4.75 7.70
CA GLU A 49 6.93 -4.50 7.53
C GLU A 49 7.41 -4.60 6.06
N ILE A 50 6.63 -5.20 5.14
CA ILE A 50 7.00 -5.36 3.72
C ILE A 50 7.31 -4.00 3.09
N TYR A 51 6.38 -3.06 3.21
CA TYR A 51 6.39 -1.79 2.49
C TYR A 51 7.56 -0.85 2.90
N PRO A 52 7.80 -0.57 4.19
CA PRO A 52 8.97 0.22 4.59
C PRO A 52 10.30 -0.48 4.30
N THR A 53 10.34 -1.81 4.33
CA THR A 53 11.55 -2.58 3.98
C THR A 53 11.88 -2.42 2.50
N ILE A 54 10.91 -2.68 1.61
CA ILE A 54 11.07 -2.54 0.16
C ILE A 54 11.44 -1.09 -0.21
N SER A 55 10.79 -0.09 0.38
CA SER A 55 11.10 1.31 0.11
C SER A 55 12.57 1.65 0.37
N LYS A 56 13.13 1.14 1.47
CA LYS A 56 14.55 1.34 1.82
C LYS A 56 15.49 0.54 0.91
N GLU A 57 15.19 -0.75 0.69
CA GLU A 57 16.04 -1.65 -0.11
C GLU A 57 16.17 -1.17 -1.56
N TYR A 58 15.09 -0.66 -2.15
CA TYR A 58 15.03 -0.23 -3.55
C TYR A 58 15.19 1.28 -3.75
N ASN A 59 15.37 2.03 -2.65
CA ASN A 59 15.45 3.49 -2.62
C ASN A 59 14.30 4.16 -3.41
N ILE A 60 13.06 3.74 -3.12
CA ILE A 60 11.85 4.27 -3.75
C ILE A 60 10.95 4.98 -2.74
N PRO A 61 10.21 6.03 -3.15
CA PRO A 61 9.23 6.69 -2.28
C PRO A 61 8.16 5.74 -1.75
N LEU A 62 7.73 5.98 -0.51
CA LEU A 62 6.69 5.23 0.18
C LEU A 62 5.53 6.13 0.56
N ILE A 63 4.31 5.73 0.19
CA ILE A 63 3.09 6.18 0.86
C ILE A 63 2.85 5.21 2.02
N PRO A 64 2.97 5.60 3.30
CA PRO A 64 2.96 4.63 4.41
C PRO A 64 1.69 3.79 4.50
N PHE A 65 0.54 4.40 4.23
CA PHE A 65 -0.74 3.70 4.15
C PHE A 65 -1.67 4.38 3.15
N LEU A 66 -2.09 3.62 2.12
CA LEU A 66 -2.92 4.14 1.03
C LEU A 66 -4.31 4.60 1.50
N LEU A 67 -4.89 3.89 2.47
CA LEU A 67 -6.25 4.13 2.96
C LEU A 67 -6.28 5.02 4.21
N GLU A 68 -5.20 5.75 4.48
CA GLU A 68 -5.14 6.72 5.58
C GLU A 68 -6.31 7.71 5.50
N GLY A 69 -7.01 7.89 6.62
CA GLY A 69 -8.20 8.74 6.67
C GLY A 69 -9.48 8.16 6.06
N VAL A 70 -9.44 6.97 5.43
CA VAL A 70 -10.61 6.29 4.81
C VAL A 70 -10.92 4.95 5.48
N ALA A 71 -9.91 4.14 5.79
CA ALA A 71 -10.11 2.83 6.40
C ALA A 71 -10.91 2.95 7.71
N LEU A 72 -11.85 2.02 7.91
CA LEU A 72 -12.72 1.92 9.10
C LEU A 72 -13.67 3.11 9.33
N LYS A 73 -13.85 4.01 8.36
CA LYS A 73 -14.82 5.10 8.43
C LYS A 73 -16.04 4.79 7.57
N PRO A 74 -17.21 4.45 8.16
CA PRO A 74 -18.39 4.03 7.41
C PRO A 74 -18.84 5.04 6.35
N GLU A 75 -18.69 6.34 6.62
CA GLU A 75 -19.06 7.41 5.69
C GLU A 75 -18.22 7.45 4.40
N TYR A 76 -17.04 6.84 4.41
CA TYR A 76 -16.13 6.77 3.26
C TYR A 76 -16.05 5.40 2.60
N ASN A 77 -16.79 4.41 3.12
CA ASN A 77 -16.81 3.04 2.60
C ASN A 77 -18.17 2.67 2.00
N LEU A 78 -18.17 1.62 1.18
CA LEU A 78 -19.36 0.91 0.74
C LEU A 78 -20.00 0.17 1.93
N SER A 79 -21.18 -0.42 1.72
CA SER A 79 -21.91 -1.16 2.75
C SER A 79 -21.15 -2.37 3.32
N ASP A 80 -20.08 -2.81 2.65
CA ASP A 80 -19.19 -3.87 3.14
C ASP A 80 -18.16 -3.39 4.18
N GLY A 81 -18.06 -2.08 4.42
CA GLY A 81 -17.14 -1.47 5.38
C GLY A 81 -15.66 -1.56 5.00
N MET A 82 -15.33 -2.06 3.81
CA MET A 82 -13.95 -2.36 3.38
C MET A 82 -13.53 -1.55 2.16
N HIS A 83 -14.42 -1.37 1.19
CA HIS A 83 -14.07 -0.71 -0.06
C HIS A 83 -14.49 0.76 -0.01
N PRO A 84 -13.62 1.70 -0.41
CA PRO A 84 -13.97 3.12 -0.46
C PRO A 84 -15.19 3.37 -1.37
N ASN A 85 -16.09 4.25 -0.93
CA ASN A 85 -17.12 4.83 -1.78
C ASN A 85 -16.55 6.02 -2.58
N LYS A 86 -17.42 6.79 -3.23
CA LYS A 86 -17.02 7.97 -4.02
C LYS A 86 -16.20 8.97 -3.21
N GLU A 87 -16.65 9.33 -2.01
CA GLU A 87 -15.99 10.33 -1.16
C GLU A 87 -14.67 9.78 -0.59
N GLY A 88 -14.64 8.51 -0.19
CA GLY A 88 -13.39 7.85 0.22
C GLY A 88 -12.35 7.81 -0.91
N THR A 89 -12.79 7.55 -2.14
CA THR A 89 -11.91 7.58 -3.32
C THR A 89 -11.31 8.95 -3.56
N LEU A 90 -12.07 10.03 -3.35
CA LEU A 90 -11.55 11.40 -3.45
C LEU A 90 -10.47 11.70 -2.40
N ILE A 91 -10.61 11.18 -1.18
CA ILE A 91 -9.58 11.32 -0.13
C ILE A 91 -8.30 10.59 -0.55
N ILE A 92 -8.42 9.33 -1.01
CA ILE A 92 -7.27 8.54 -1.49
C ILE A 92 -6.57 9.26 -2.65
N SER A 93 -7.33 9.82 -3.59
CA SER A 93 -6.78 10.57 -4.72
C SER A 93 -5.94 11.77 -4.28
N LYS A 94 -6.36 12.50 -3.24
CA LYS A 94 -5.59 13.63 -2.69
C LYS A 94 -4.28 13.16 -2.05
N THR A 95 -4.31 12.02 -1.36
CA THR A 95 -3.10 11.40 -0.80
C THR A 95 -2.11 11.03 -1.91
N LEU A 96 -2.60 10.38 -2.98
CA LEU A 96 -1.79 10.04 -4.15
C LEU A 96 -1.22 11.29 -4.84
N GLU A 97 -2.06 12.28 -5.12
CA GLU A 97 -1.67 13.53 -5.77
C GLU A 97 -0.55 14.24 -5.00
N LYS A 98 -0.71 14.39 -3.68
CA LYS A 98 0.30 15.02 -2.83
C LYS A 98 1.65 14.33 -2.98
N ASN A 99 1.69 13.00 -2.80
CA ASN A 99 2.94 12.24 -2.83
C ASN A 99 3.57 12.23 -4.23
N ILE A 100 2.78 12.00 -5.28
CA ILE A 100 3.30 12.00 -6.66
C ILE A 100 3.95 13.35 -6.98
N LYS A 101 3.28 14.45 -6.62
CA LYS A 101 3.82 15.80 -6.82
C LYS A 101 5.07 16.07 -5.98
N GLU A 102 5.14 15.55 -4.76
CA GLU A 102 6.30 15.74 -3.87
C GLU A 102 7.55 14.99 -4.36
N TYR A 103 7.38 13.80 -4.94
CA TYR A 103 8.51 12.94 -5.31
C TYR A 103 8.89 12.95 -6.78
N PHE A 104 7.99 13.34 -7.68
CA PHE A 104 8.22 13.24 -9.13
C PHE A 104 8.10 14.55 -9.91
N ASN A 105 7.72 15.67 -9.28
CA ASN A 105 7.78 16.99 -9.92
C ASN A 105 9.14 17.66 -9.75
#